data_AF-A0A0T6BJS5-F1
#
_entry.id   AF-A0A0T6BJS5-F1
#
_cell.length_a   1.000
_cell.length_b   1.000
_cell.length_c   1.000
_cell.angle_alpha   90.00
_cell.angle_beta   90.00
_cell.angle_gamma   90.00
#
_symmetry.space_group_name_H-M   'P 1'
#
loop_
_entity.id
_entity.type
_entity.pdbx_description
1 polymer ?
#
loop_
_entity_poly.entity_id
_entity_poly.type
_entity_poly.pdbx_seq_one_letter_code
_entity_poly.pdbx_strand_id
1 'polypeptide(L)'
;MKKMRMLLLLLLAVSLYGCSSHEASGEEKEMPPKAAQKEAVPSKKATRHKPAWIKVKGPARIPILMYHSISSGNSLRVPEAEFRGHMKWLKDNGYYTLTPEEAYTVLTEDKMPRKKSVLITFDDGYTDNYTKAYPILKQYGMKATIFMIGKSIDRKNHLTEKQMKEMSRNGISIESHTISHLELNGLTPERQLSEMNRSKTLFDSMFGQQTVMLSYPVGRYNTETLKMAGKAGYKMAVTTEPGAASHEQGLYALHRVRISPGMSPEAFGRTIEHNR
;
A
#
# COMPACT_ATOMS: atom_id res chain seq x y z
N MET A 1 60.04 -10.23 43.93
CA MET A 1 59.45 -11.52 43.47
C MET A 1 58.96 -12.28 44.70
N LYS A 2 57.68 -12.19 45.04
CA LYS A 2 57.04 -12.89 46.19
C LYS A 2 56.31 -14.12 45.60
N LYS A 3 56.68 -15.37 45.91
CA LYS A 3 56.25 -16.26 47.03
C LYS A 3 54.73 -16.26 47.23
N MET A 4 53.99 -17.33 47.53
CA MET A 4 54.09 -18.80 47.58
C MET A 4 52.67 -19.23 48.03
N ARG A 5 52.20 -20.40 47.61
CA ARG A 5 50.96 -21.11 47.98
C ARG A 5 50.51 -21.00 49.45
N MET A 6 49.20 -21.05 49.74
CA MET A 6 48.60 -22.10 50.60
C MET A 6 47.06 -22.09 50.57
N LEU A 7 46.49 -23.30 50.55
CA LEU A 7 45.07 -23.62 50.74
C LEU A 7 44.90 -24.11 52.18
N LEU A 8 43.86 -23.67 52.91
CA LEU A 8 43.28 -24.44 54.03
C LEU A 8 41.85 -23.97 54.36
N LEU A 9 40.92 -24.93 54.42
CA LEU A 9 39.58 -24.80 55.00
C LEU A 9 39.64 -24.82 56.53
N LEU A 10 38.73 -24.09 57.21
CA LEU A 10 38.02 -24.59 58.40
C LEU A 10 36.82 -23.69 58.78
N LEU A 11 35.90 -24.31 59.50
CA LEU A 11 34.45 -24.09 59.64
C LEU A 11 34.07 -23.53 61.05
N LEU A 12 32.79 -23.10 61.17
CA LEU A 12 31.97 -22.86 62.40
C LEU A 12 32.23 -21.55 63.20
N ALA A 13 31.26 -20.81 63.78
CA ALA A 13 29.81 -20.97 64.00
C ALA A 13 29.09 -19.65 64.38
N VAL A 14 27.83 -19.50 63.94
CA VAL A 14 26.56 -19.12 64.64
C VAL A 14 26.57 -17.99 65.69
N SER A 15 25.81 -16.89 65.55
CA SER A 15 24.38 -16.65 65.93
C SER A 15 24.12 -15.12 65.85
N LEU A 16 22.93 -14.50 65.77
CA LEU A 16 21.50 -14.84 65.70
C LEU A 16 20.71 -13.52 65.41
N TYR A 17 19.43 -13.67 65.05
CA TYR A 17 18.32 -12.68 64.98
C TYR A 17 18.29 -11.75 63.75
N GLY A 18 17.20 -11.63 62.98
CA GLY A 18 15.84 -12.19 62.98
C GLY A 18 15.25 -11.91 61.56
N CYS A 19 14.07 -12.32 61.14
CA CYS A 19 12.90 -12.90 61.76
C CYS A 19 12.27 -13.88 60.77
N SER A 20 11.56 -14.85 61.34
CA SER A 20 11.15 -16.12 60.78
C SER A 20 10.03 -16.04 59.74
N SER A 21 10.20 -16.83 58.68
CA SER A 21 9.13 -17.58 58.03
C SER A 21 8.94 -18.90 58.80
N HIS A 22 7.70 -19.32 59.04
CA HIS A 22 7.37 -20.75 58.97
C HIS A 22 5.90 -21.01 58.67
N GLU A 23 5.77 -22.04 57.86
CA GLU A 23 4.63 -22.69 57.22
C GLU A 23 3.50 -23.09 58.17
N ALA A 24 2.27 -23.14 57.66
CA ALA A 24 1.51 -24.40 57.59
C ALA A 24 0.17 -24.19 56.86
N SER A 25 -0.08 -25.08 55.88
CA SER A 25 -1.35 -25.68 55.49
C SER A 25 -2.67 -24.98 55.84
N GLY A 26 -3.45 -24.68 54.81
CA GLY A 26 -4.89 -24.47 54.90
C GLY A 26 -5.52 -24.43 53.51
N GLU A 27 -6.45 -25.34 53.23
CA GLU A 27 -7.29 -25.33 52.04
C GLU A 27 -8.08 -24.01 51.96
N GLU A 28 -7.99 -23.30 50.84
CA GLU A 28 -9.03 -22.35 50.42
C GLU A 28 -9.45 -22.66 48.99
N LYS A 29 -10.75 -22.93 48.84
CA LYS A 29 -11.46 -23.13 47.59
C LYS A 29 -11.42 -21.84 46.78
N GLU A 30 -10.76 -21.85 45.62
CA GLU A 30 -10.86 -20.75 44.67
C GLU A 30 -11.73 -21.13 43.46
N MET A 31 -12.66 -20.21 43.17
CA MET A 31 -13.80 -20.34 42.27
C MET A 31 -13.38 -20.44 40.79
N PRO A 32 -14.21 -21.05 39.91
CA PRO A 32 -13.89 -21.15 38.49
C PRO A 32 -13.78 -19.75 37.84
N PRO A 33 -12.91 -19.58 36.83
CA PRO A 33 -12.73 -18.30 36.17
C PRO A 33 -14.03 -17.87 35.50
N LYS A 34 -14.50 -16.68 35.86
CA LYS A 34 -15.65 -16.00 35.23
C LYS A 34 -15.34 -15.85 33.74
N ALA A 35 -16.13 -16.53 32.90
CA ALA A 35 -16.06 -16.38 31.46
C ALA A 35 -16.25 -14.89 31.11
N ALA A 36 -15.20 -14.26 30.58
CA ALA A 36 -15.31 -12.94 29.97
C ALA A 36 -16.21 -13.08 28.73
N GLN A 37 -17.47 -12.68 28.88
CA GLN A 37 -18.38 -12.50 27.77
C GLN A 37 -17.77 -11.44 26.86
N LYS A 38 -17.33 -11.86 25.66
CA LYS A 38 -17.07 -10.95 24.56
C LYS A 38 -18.39 -10.31 24.18
N GLU A 39 -18.65 -9.11 24.68
CA GLU A 39 -19.66 -8.25 24.08
C GLU A 39 -19.21 -7.94 22.66
N ALA A 40 -19.85 -8.61 21.69
CA ALA A 40 -19.69 -8.30 20.29
C ALA A 40 -20.29 -6.91 20.04
N VAL A 41 -19.44 -5.91 19.89
CA VAL A 41 -19.85 -4.61 19.34
C VAL A 41 -20.39 -4.88 17.92
N PRO A 42 -21.66 -4.58 17.61
CA PRO A 42 -22.21 -4.86 16.30
C PRO A 42 -21.54 -3.91 15.30
N SER A 43 -20.60 -4.46 14.53
CA SER A 43 -20.10 -3.81 13.32
C SER A 43 -21.29 -3.64 12.37
N LYS A 44 -21.78 -2.40 12.27
CA LYS A 44 -22.69 -2.01 11.19
C LYS A 44 -21.95 -2.30 9.89
N LYS A 45 -22.28 -3.41 9.24
CA LYS A 45 -21.87 -3.68 7.86
C LYS A 45 -22.35 -2.49 7.04
N ALA A 46 -21.44 -1.57 6.71
CA ALA A 46 -21.70 -0.55 5.71
C ALA A 46 -22.12 -1.31 4.45
N THR A 47 -23.38 -1.13 4.05
CA THR A 47 -23.91 -1.68 2.81
C THR A 47 -23.07 -1.11 1.68
N ARG A 48 -22.07 -1.86 1.20
CA ARG A 48 -21.33 -1.53 -0.02
C ARG A 48 -22.36 -1.50 -1.15
N HIS A 49 -22.84 -0.31 -1.52
CA HIS A 49 -23.60 -0.13 -2.75
C HIS A 49 -22.71 -0.59 -3.90
N LYS A 50 -23.07 -1.72 -4.53
CA LYS A 50 -22.43 -2.13 -5.78
C LYS A 50 -22.69 -1.02 -6.79
N PRO A 51 -21.65 -0.43 -7.41
CA PRO A 51 -21.88 0.60 -8.40
C PRO A 51 -22.70 0.01 -9.56
N ALA A 52 -23.68 0.77 -10.04
CA ALA A 52 -24.38 0.44 -11.27
C ALA A 52 -23.38 0.63 -12.43
N TRP A 53 -23.05 -0.46 -13.11
CA TRP A 53 -22.10 -0.41 -14.22
C TRP A 53 -22.77 0.11 -15.48
N ILE A 54 -22.18 1.14 -16.09
CA ILE A 54 -22.69 1.80 -17.28
C ILE A 54 -21.77 1.42 -18.45
N LYS A 55 -22.32 0.77 -19.49
CA LYS A 55 -21.56 0.51 -20.72
C LYS A 55 -21.18 1.83 -21.38
N VAL A 56 -19.93 1.97 -21.84
CA VAL A 56 -19.48 3.15 -22.59
C VAL A 56 -19.47 2.86 -24.10
N LYS A 57 -19.53 3.93 -24.90
CA LYS A 57 -19.46 3.84 -26.36
C LYS A 57 -17.97 3.82 -26.76
N GLY A 58 -17.51 2.68 -27.29
CA GLY A 58 -16.11 2.46 -27.64
C GLY A 58 -15.24 2.03 -26.45
N PRO A 59 -13.92 1.90 -26.65
CA PRO A 59 -12.97 1.53 -25.61
C PRO A 59 -13.04 2.49 -24.42
N ALA A 60 -13.13 1.94 -23.21
CA ALA A 60 -13.12 2.77 -22.00
C ALA A 60 -11.75 3.45 -21.82
N ARG A 61 -11.78 4.73 -21.46
CA ARG A 61 -10.61 5.54 -21.12
C ARG A 61 -10.73 6.02 -19.67
N ILE A 62 -9.64 5.89 -18.91
CA ILE A 62 -9.58 6.38 -17.53
C ILE A 62 -8.28 7.14 -17.25
N PRO A 63 -8.35 8.31 -16.58
CA PRO A 63 -7.16 8.92 -16.00
C PRO A 63 -6.63 8.03 -14.85
N ILE A 64 -5.40 7.53 -15.00
CA ILE A 64 -4.64 6.93 -13.91
C ILE A 64 -3.62 7.97 -13.42
N LEU A 65 -3.84 8.54 -12.24
CA LEU A 65 -3.04 9.65 -11.72
C LEU A 65 -1.78 9.12 -11.08
N MET A 66 -0.62 9.65 -11.46
CA MET A 66 0.68 9.26 -10.93
C MET A 66 1.21 10.34 -9.98
N TYR A 67 1.12 10.05 -8.68
CA TYR A 67 1.80 10.74 -7.59
C TYR A 67 2.99 9.92 -7.10
N HIS A 68 3.88 10.52 -6.31
CA HIS A 68 4.94 9.80 -5.59
C HIS A 68 4.94 10.22 -4.12
N SER A 69 5.49 11.39 -3.81
CA SER A 69 5.61 11.91 -2.44
C SER A 69 4.71 13.12 -2.23
N ILE A 70 4.08 13.19 -1.05
CA ILE A 70 3.32 14.36 -0.60
C ILE A 70 4.22 15.25 0.26
N SER A 71 5.14 15.94 -0.39
CA SER A 71 6.12 16.83 0.23
C SER A 71 6.55 17.93 -0.76
N SER A 72 7.70 18.57 -0.54
CA SER A 72 8.23 19.63 -1.40
C SER A 72 9.68 19.34 -1.81
N GLY A 73 10.14 19.99 -2.88
CA GLY A 73 11.57 20.09 -3.21
C GLY A 73 11.99 19.57 -4.59
N ASN A 74 11.17 18.77 -5.26
CA ASN A 74 11.42 18.35 -6.65
C ASN A 74 10.12 18.02 -7.40
N SER A 75 10.25 17.66 -8.69
CA SER A 75 9.11 17.41 -9.59
C SER A 75 8.26 16.18 -9.27
N LEU A 76 8.67 15.33 -8.32
CA LEU A 76 7.93 14.15 -7.85
C LEU A 76 7.20 14.40 -6.51
N ARG A 77 7.38 15.59 -5.92
CA ARG A 77 6.91 15.94 -4.58
C ARG A 77 5.82 16.99 -4.67
N VAL A 78 4.57 16.57 -4.54
CA VAL A 78 3.40 17.46 -4.55
C VAL A 78 3.12 17.96 -3.12
N PRO A 79 3.10 19.28 -2.88
CA PRO A 79 2.78 19.83 -1.56
C PRO A 79 1.44 19.34 -1.02
N GLU A 80 1.34 19.15 0.30
CA GLU A 80 0.13 18.63 0.94
C GLU A 80 -1.11 19.49 0.66
N ALA A 81 -0.95 20.82 0.66
CA ALA A 81 -2.04 21.74 0.35
C ALA A 81 -2.55 21.58 -1.08
N GLU A 82 -1.65 21.38 -2.05
CA GLU A 82 -2.01 21.12 -3.45
C GLU A 82 -2.74 19.79 -3.57
N PHE A 83 -2.20 18.72 -2.98
CA PHE A 83 -2.85 17.41 -2.98
C PHE A 83 -4.26 17.48 -2.36
N ARG A 84 -4.43 18.20 -1.24
CA ARG A 84 -5.74 18.46 -0.63
C ARG A 84 -6.69 19.19 -1.58
N GLY A 85 -6.19 20.18 -2.31
CA GLY A 85 -6.93 20.89 -3.35
C GLY A 85 -7.38 19.99 -4.49
N HIS A 86 -6.49 19.11 -4.98
CA HIS A 86 -6.80 18.12 -6.02
C HIS A 86 -7.91 17.16 -5.57
N MET A 87 -7.81 16.61 -4.37
CA MET A 87 -8.81 15.68 -3.83
C MET A 87 -10.15 16.39 -3.61
N LYS A 88 -10.14 17.62 -3.10
CA LYS A 88 -11.35 18.44 -2.98
C LYS A 88 -12.01 18.65 -4.35
N TRP A 89 -11.22 19.00 -5.37
CA TRP A 89 -11.72 19.23 -6.71
C TRP A 89 -12.38 17.97 -7.29
N LEU A 90 -11.74 16.79 -7.17
CA LEU A 90 -12.34 15.52 -7.58
C LEU A 90 -13.68 15.26 -6.88
N LYS A 91 -13.74 15.51 -5.56
CA LYS A 91 -14.96 15.33 -4.76
C LYS A 91 -16.08 16.25 -5.23
N ASP A 92 -15.81 17.54 -5.34
CA ASP A 92 -16.78 18.56 -5.71
C ASP A 92 -17.31 18.36 -7.15
N ASN A 93 -16.48 17.79 -8.03
CA ASN A 93 -16.85 17.49 -9.42
C ASN A 93 -17.41 16.09 -9.63
N GLY A 94 -17.71 15.36 -8.54
CA GLY A 94 -18.44 14.09 -8.59
C GLY A 94 -17.65 12.90 -9.12
N TYR A 95 -16.32 12.92 -8.99
CA TYR A 95 -15.48 11.80 -9.42
C TYR A 95 -15.57 10.59 -8.49
N TYR A 96 -15.62 9.42 -9.11
CA TYR A 96 -15.44 8.13 -8.44
C TYR A 96 -13.98 7.69 -8.50
N THR A 97 -13.41 7.30 -7.36
CA THR A 97 -12.05 6.74 -7.31
C THR A 97 -12.12 5.22 -7.41
N LEU A 98 -11.42 4.62 -8.37
CA LEU A 98 -11.42 3.19 -8.65
C LEU A 98 -10.49 2.42 -7.70
N THR A 99 -10.78 1.13 -7.47
CA THR A 99 -9.76 0.14 -7.06
C THR A 99 -9.05 -0.44 -8.29
N PRO A 100 -7.92 -1.15 -8.14
CA PRO A 100 -7.29 -1.88 -9.24
C PRO A 100 -8.22 -2.86 -9.95
N GLU A 101 -9.06 -3.59 -9.21
CA GLU A 101 -10.02 -4.55 -9.77
C GLU A 101 -11.13 -3.83 -10.55
N GLU A 102 -11.65 -2.72 -10.02
CA GLU A 102 -12.61 -1.91 -10.75
C GLU A 102 -12.00 -1.33 -12.03
N ALA A 103 -10.74 -0.88 -11.99
CA ALA A 103 -10.03 -0.41 -13.19
C ALA A 103 -9.84 -1.53 -14.22
N TYR A 104 -9.50 -2.75 -13.79
CA TYR A 104 -9.43 -3.91 -14.68
C TYR A 104 -10.77 -4.18 -15.35
N THR A 105 -11.86 -4.18 -14.58
CA THR A 105 -13.21 -4.31 -15.11
C THR A 105 -13.56 -3.19 -16.09
N VAL A 106 -13.19 -1.94 -15.80
CA VAL A 106 -13.42 -0.81 -16.72
C VAL A 106 -12.75 -1.05 -18.06
N LEU A 107 -11.47 -1.39 -18.04
CA LEU A 107 -10.66 -1.51 -19.24
C LEU A 107 -10.99 -2.75 -20.08
N THR A 108 -11.41 -3.85 -19.45
CA THR A 108 -11.67 -5.12 -20.15
C THR A 108 -13.11 -5.31 -20.59
N GLU A 109 -14.06 -4.66 -19.91
CA GLU A 109 -15.49 -4.83 -20.20
C GLU A 109 -16.15 -3.56 -20.77
N ASP A 110 -15.37 -2.49 -21.00
CA ASP A 110 -15.83 -1.18 -21.48
C ASP A 110 -17.07 -0.67 -20.72
N LYS A 111 -17.02 -0.74 -19.39
CA LYS A 111 -18.10 -0.30 -18.50
C LYS A 111 -17.54 0.48 -17.33
N MET A 112 -18.22 1.54 -16.90
CA MET A 112 -17.77 2.40 -15.82
C MET A 112 -18.74 2.42 -14.65
N PRO A 113 -18.25 2.48 -13.40
CA PRO A 113 -19.13 2.61 -12.23
C PRO A 113 -19.77 4.00 -12.17
N ARG A 114 -19.07 5.02 -12.70
CA ARG A 114 -19.57 6.38 -12.95
C ARG A 114 -18.88 6.97 -14.18
N LYS A 115 -19.58 7.83 -14.93
CA LYS A 115 -19.03 8.54 -16.11
C LYS A 115 -17.74 9.33 -15.79
N LYS A 116 -17.63 9.84 -14.56
CA LYS A 116 -16.42 10.48 -14.03
C LYS A 116 -15.76 9.51 -13.05
N SER A 117 -14.75 8.78 -13.54
CA SER A 117 -13.94 7.91 -12.69
C SER A 117 -12.46 8.17 -12.92
N VAL A 118 -11.65 8.01 -11.86
CA VAL A 118 -10.18 8.10 -11.89
C VAL A 118 -9.59 6.98 -11.04
N LEU A 119 -8.37 6.57 -11.35
CA LEU A 119 -7.56 5.75 -10.44
C LEU A 119 -6.44 6.63 -9.87
N ILE A 120 -6.39 6.81 -8.56
CA ILE A 120 -5.33 7.56 -7.89
C ILE A 120 -4.21 6.58 -7.54
N THR A 121 -2.98 6.84 -8.00
CA THR A 121 -1.83 5.97 -7.72
C THR A 121 -0.65 6.74 -7.13
N PHE A 122 0.09 6.06 -6.24
CA PHE A 122 1.35 6.53 -5.67
C PHE A 122 2.43 5.49 -5.95
N ASP A 123 3.57 5.93 -6.47
CA ASP A 123 4.75 5.07 -6.63
C ASP A 123 5.64 5.13 -5.36
N ASP A 124 6.56 4.17 -5.25
CA ASP A 124 7.62 4.01 -4.24
C ASP A 124 7.19 3.62 -2.82
N GLY A 125 6.02 4.08 -2.35
CA GLY A 125 5.52 3.81 -1.00
C GLY A 125 6.25 4.61 0.09
N TYR A 126 6.32 5.93 -0.10
CA TYR A 126 6.90 6.86 0.88
C TYR A 126 6.06 6.97 2.16
N THR A 127 6.70 7.23 3.30
CA THR A 127 6.01 7.43 4.59
C THR A 127 4.93 8.52 4.55
N ASP A 128 5.12 9.56 3.72
CA ASP A 128 4.15 10.65 3.60
C ASP A 128 2.84 10.26 2.89
N ASN A 129 2.83 9.12 2.19
CA ASN A 129 1.60 8.53 1.68
C ASN A 129 0.67 8.13 2.85
N TYR A 130 1.24 7.71 3.98
CA TYR A 130 0.49 7.44 5.21
C TYR A 130 0.26 8.69 6.06
N THR A 131 1.29 9.50 6.31
CA THR A 131 1.15 10.61 7.28
C THR A 131 0.39 11.81 6.75
N LYS A 132 0.30 11.99 5.41
CA LYS A 132 -0.35 13.15 4.79
C LYS A 132 -1.42 12.77 3.78
N ALA A 133 -1.09 11.89 2.81
CA ALA A 133 -2.05 11.55 1.75
C ALA A 133 -3.26 10.79 2.30
N TYR A 134 -3.02 9.77 3.13
CA TYR A 134 -4.08 8.92 3.68
C TYR A 134 -5.14 9.66 4.51
N PRO A 135 -4.81 10.58 5.46
CA PRO A 135 -5.81 11.39 6.14
C PRO A 135 -6.70 12.20 5.20
N ILE A 136 -6.12 12.77 4.13
CA ILE A 136 -6.86 13.55 3.13
C ILE A 136 -7.79 12.65 2.31
N LEU A 137 -7.29 11.48 1.86
CA LEU A 137 -8.10 10.51 1.13
C LEU A 137 -9.28 10.03 1.98
N LYS A 138 -9.07 9.74 3.27
CA LYS A 138 -10.14 9.40 4.23
C LYS A 138 -11.16 10.53 4.35
N GLN A 139 -10.70 11.78 4.51
CA GLN A 139 -11.56 12.95 4.64
C GLN A 139 -12.55 13.07 3.47
N TYR A 140 -12.13 12.76 2.24
CA TYR A 140 -12.98 12.83 1.06
C TYR A 140 -13.69 11.51 0.70
N GLY A 141 -13.41 10.43 1.44
CA GLY A 141 -13.95 9.09 1.19
C GLY A 141 -13.42 8.46 -0.09
N MET A 142 -12.14 8.67 -0.38
CA MET A 142 -11.49 8.27 -1.62
C MET A 142 -10.66 7.00 -1.47
N LYS A 143 -10.66 6.20 -2.52
CA LYS A 143 -9.78 5.05 -2.72
C LYS A 143 -8.53 5.49 -3.47
N ALA A 144 -7.43 4.79 -3.25
CA ALA A 144 -6.19 4.95 -4.01
C ALA A 144 -5.39 3.65 -4.02
N THR A 145 -4.34 3.61 -4.84
CA THR A 145 -3.41 2.50 -4.94
C THR A 145 -2.00 2.98 -4.63
N ILE A 146 -1.25 2.22 -3.83
CA ILE A 146 0.18 2.45 -3.60
C ILE A 146 0.94 1.29 -4.23
N PHE A 147 1.82 1.58 -5.18
CA PHE A 147 2.78 0.63 -5.71
C PHE A 147 3.98 0.60 -4.77
N MET A 148 4.06 -0.43 -3.93
CA MET A 148 5.07 -0.56 -2.90
C MET A 148 6.30 -1.32 -3.41
N ILE A 149 7.50 -0.80 -3.12
CA ILE A 149 8.76 -1.51 -3.35
C ILE A 149 8.98 -2.51 -2.21
N GLY A 150 9.01 -3.81 -2.52
CA GLY A 150 9.00 -4.84 -1.48
C GLY A 150 10.19 -4.78 -0.51
N LYS A 151 11.42 -4.51 -0.96
CA LYS A 151 12.60 -4.38 -0.08
C LYS A 151 12.67 -3.08 0.71
N SER A 152 11.82 -2.11 0.39
CA SER A 152 11.78 -0.82 1.08
C SER A 152 10.82 -0.80 2.27
N ILE A 153 10.03 -1.86 2.46
CA ILE A 153 9.13 -1.99 3.61
C ILE A 153 9.95 -1.85 4.91
N ASP A 154 9.42 -1.08 5.87
CA ASP A 154 10.05 -0.77 7.16
C ASP A 154 11.42 -0.06 7.08
N ARG A 155 11.85 0.37 5.88
CA ARG A 155 13.02 1.23 5.73
C ARG A 155 12.69 2.67 6.06
N LYS A 156 13.73 3.45 6.37
CA LYS A 156 13.61 4.89 6.58
C LYS A 156 12.90 5.54 5.38
N ASN A 157 11.98 6.45 5.67
CA ASN A 157 11.16 7.19 4.71
C ASN A 157 10.20 6.36 3.85
N HIS A 158 9.99 5.08 4.17
CA HIS A 158 9.02 4.22 3.49
C HIS A 158 7.93 3.75 4.44
N LEU A 159 6.88 3.16 3.88
CA LEU A 159 5.78 2.59 4.64
C LEU A 159 6.22 1.37 5.44
N THR A 160 5.67 1.28 6.64
CA THR A 160 5.75 0.07 7.46
C THR A 160 4.64 -0.91 7.12
N GLU A 161 4.85 -2.19 7.42
CA GLU A 161 3.80 -3.21 7.25
C GLU A 161 2.52 -2.81 8.02
N LYS A 162 2.66 -2.29 9.25
CA LYS A 162 1.53 -1.85 10.08
C LYS A 162 0.72 -0.74 9.40
N GLN A 163 1.39 0.27 8.85
CA GLN A 163 0.75 1.38 8.15
C GLN A 163 0.00 0.88 6.90
N MET A 164 0.62 0.01 6.11
CA MET A 164 -0.02 -0.55 4.92
C MET A 164 -1.25 -1.40 5.28
N LYS A 165 -1.18 -2.23 6.32
CA LYS A 165 -2.33 -3.02 6.80
C LYS A 165 -3.48 -2.14 7.29
N GLU A 166 -3.19 -1.01 7.93
CA GLU A 166 -4.22 -0.04 8.32
C GLU A 166 -4.89 0.58 7.08
N MET A 167 -4.10 1.08 6.13
CA MET A 167 -4.61 1.71 4.92
C MET A 167 -5.42 0.72 4.06
N SER A 168 -4.96 -0.52 3.93
CA SER A 168 -5.64 -1.61 3.21
C SER A 168 -7.06 -1.87 3.72
N ARG A 169 -7.24 -1.92 5.04
CA ARG A 169 -8.57 -2.07 5.66
C ARG A 169 -9.50 -0.90 5.40
N ASN A 170 -8.98 0.24 4.95
CA ASN A 170 -9.69 1.50 4.77
C ASN A 170 -9.74 1.96 3.30
N GLY A 171 -9.60 1.04 2.34
CA GLY A 171 -9.86 1.32 0.92
C GLY A 171 -8.65 1.78 0.12
N ILE A 172 -7.44 1.65 0.65
CA ILE A 172 -6.20 1.86 -0.12
C ILE A 172 -5.64 0.50 -0.56
N SER A 173 -5.50 0.28 -1.86
CA SER A 173 -4.88 -0.94 -2.38
C SER A 173 -3.36 -0.85 -2.29
N ILE A 174 -2.69 -1.95 -1.93
CA ILE A 174 -1.24 -2.08 -1.98
C ILE A 174 -0.90 -3.02 -3.13
N GLU A 175 -0.20 -2.51 -4.13
CA GLU A 175 0.14 -3.21 -5.36
C GLU A 175 1.67 -3.22 -5.56
N SER A 176 2.14 -3.81 -6.66
CA SER A 176 3.56 -4.10 -6.83
C SER A 176 4.33 -2.96 -7.51
N HIS A 177 5.48 -2.60 -6.94
CA HIS A 177 6.53 -1.81 -7.62
C HIS A 177 7.84 -2.59 -7.76
N THR A 178 7.72 -3.91 -7.99
CA THR A 178 8.82 -4.90 -7.94
C THR A 178 9.45 -5.07 -6.56
N ILE A 179 10.27 -6.11 -6.41
CA ILE A 179 10.90 -6.43 -5.12
C ILE A 179 12.08 -5.49 -4.81
N SER A 180 12.88 -5.10 -5.80
CA SER A 180 14.10 -4.31 -5.60
C SER A 180 14.15 -2.97 -6.34
N HIS A 181 13.11 -2.59 -7.10
CA HIS A 181 13.06 -1.34 -7.87
C HIS A 181 14.21 -1.19 -8.89
N LEU A 182 14.47 -2.26 -9.65
CA LEU A 182 15.47 -2.26 -10.73
C LEU A 182 14.84 -1.82 -12.06
N GLU A 183 15.62 -1.15 -12.90
CA GLU A 183 15.23 -0.89 -14.30
C GLU A 183 15.12 -2.22 -15.06
N LEU A 184 13.89 -2.66 -15.34
CA LEU A 184 13.65 -4.03 -15.79
C LEU A 184 14.16 -4.30 -17.21
N ASN A 185 14.07 -3.33 -18.10
CA ASN A 185 14.43 -3.47 -19.51
C ASN A 185 15.92 -3.76 -19.75
N GLY A 186 16.79 -3.51 -18.77
CA GLY A 186 18.21 -3.88 -18.80
C GLY A 186 18.54 -5.27 -18.24
N LEU A 187 17.55 -6.00 -17.72
CA LEU A 187 17.73 -7.31 -17.09
C LEU A 187 17.37 -8.45 -18.02
N THR A 188 17.90 -9.66 -17.75
CA THR A 188 17.45 -10.88 -18.45
C THR A 188 15.98 -11.19 -18.13
N PRO A 189 15.24 -11.88 -19.02
CA PRO A 189 13.85 -12.25 -18.78
C PRO A 189 13.62 -12.99 -17.45
N GLU A 190 14.52 -13.90 -17.08
CA GLU A 190 14.45 -14.68 -15.83
C GLU A 190 14.57 -13.74 -14.61
N ARG A 191 15.44 -12.73 -14.69
CA ARG A 191 15.60 -11.77 -13.61
C ARG A 191 14.41 -10.81 -13.52
N GLN A 192 13.88 -10.36 -14.65
CA GLN A 192 12.65 -9.56 -14.69
C GLN A 192 11.49 -10.32 -14.05
N LEU A 193 11.29 -11.58 -14.45
CA LEU A 193 10.25 -12.46 -13.89
C LEU A 193 10.47 -12.70 -12.39
N SER A 194 11.70 -12.90 -11.94
CA SER A 194 12.03 -13.07 -10.51
C SER A 194 11.69 -11.83 -9.69
N GLU A 195 12.05 -10.63 -10.18
CA GLU A 195 11.73 -9.36 -9.50
C GLU A 195 10.22 -9.16 -9.34
N MET A 196 9.47 -9.51 -10.38
CA MET A 196 8.01 -9.41 -10.44
C MET A 196 7.29 -10.45 -9.58
N ASN A 197 7.69 -11.73 -9.65
CA ASN A 197 7.09 -12.83 -8.90
C ASN A 197 7.29 -12.68 -7.40
N ARG A 198 8.53 -12.36 -6.97
CA ARG A 198 8.83 -12.21 -5.54
C ARG A 198 8.01 -11.09 -4.91
N SER A 199 7.85 -9.98 -5.63
CA SER A 199 7.00 -8.86 -5.20
C SER A 199 5.53 -9.27 -5.08
N LYS A 200 5.00 -9.94 -6.12
CA LYS A 200 3.62 -10.41 -6.12
C LYS A 200 3.35 -11.39 -4.97
N THR A 201 4.20 -12.40 -4.80
CA THR A 201 4.07 -13.38 -3.70
C THR A 201 4.15 -12.73 -2.34
N LEU A 202 5.03 -11.73 -2.16
CA LEU A 202 5.15 -10.97 -0.92
C LEU A 202 3.81 -10.29 -0.56
N PHE A 203 3.23 -9.53 -1.49
CA PHE A 203 2.00 -8.79 -1.22
C PHE A 203 0.76 -9.69 -1.16
N ASP A 204 0.68 -10.74 -1.99
CA ASP A 204 -0.39 -11.74 -1.93
C ASP A 204 -0.43 -12.40 -0.54
N SER A 205 0.74 -12.79 -0.01
CA SER A 205 0.87 -13.40 1.32
C SER A 205 0.57 -12.40 2.45
N MET A 206 1.14 -11.19 2.37
CA MET A 206 1.03 -10.17 3.43
C MET A 206 -0.42 -9.70 3.67
N PHE A 207 -1.22 -9.62 2.60
CA PHE A 207 -2.59 -9.09 2.65
C PHE A 207 -3.68 -10.13 2.40
N GLY A 208 -3.32 -11.37 2.06
CA GLY A 208 -4.30 -12.40 1.67
C GLY A 208 -5.09 -11.98 0.43
N GLN A 209 -4.40 -11.39 -0.55
CA GLN A 209 -5.01 -10.77 -1.72
C GLN A 209 -4.50 -11.41 -3.03
N GLN A 210 -5.04 -10.94 -4.15
CA GLN A 210 -4.40 -11.11 -5.45
C GLN A 210 -3.91 -9.75 -5.94
N THR A 211 -2.60 -9.56 -5.94
CA THR A 211 -1.93 -8.38 -6.50
C THR A 211 -2.10 -8.43 -8.01
N VAL A 212 -2.92 -7.54 -8.54
CA VAL A 212 -3.34 -7.55 -9.96
C VAL A 212 -2.56 -6.54 -10.80
N MET A 213 -1.92 -5.56 -10.17
CA MET A 213 -1.35 -4.41 -10.86
C MET A 213 0.14 -4.22 -10.54
N LEU A 214 0.89 -3.82 -11.57
CA LEU A 214 2.32 -3.53 -11.48
C LEU A 214 2.59 -2.10 -11.97
N SER A 215 3.46 -1.37 -11.29
CA SER A 215 4.09 -0.16 -11.83
C SER A 215 5.55 -0.48 -12.16
N TYR A 216 6.01 -0.15 -13.37
CA TYR A 216 7.39 -0.39 -13.77
C TYR A 216 8.33 0.66 -13.15
N PRO A 217 9.39 0.25 -12.43
CA PRO A 217 10.39 1.17 -11.89
C PRO A 217 10.89 2.13 -12.96
N VAL A 218 10.95 3.42 -12.62
CA VAL A 218 11.36 4.54 -13.50
C VAL A 218 10.63 4.61 -14.86
N GLY A 219 9.55 3.86 -15.04
CA GLY A 219 8.78 3.77 -16.29
C GLY A 219 9.49 3.07 -17.44
N ARG A 220 10.57 2.32 -17.19
CA ARG A 220 11.33 1.65 -18.26
C ARG A 220 10.89 0.20 -18.43
N TYR A 221 10.54 -0.17 -19.66
CA TYR A 221 10.08 -1.50 -20.04
C TYR A 221 10.44 -1.78 -21.51
N ASN A 222 10.40 -3.05 -21.91
CA ASN A 222 10.49 -3.49 -23.29
C ASN A 222 9.51 -4.66 -23.54
N THR A 223 9.49 -5.20 -24.77
CA THR A 223 8.60 -6.31 -25.15
C THR A 223 8.74 -7.53 -24.23
N GLU A 224 9.96 -7.88 -23.82
CA GLU A 224 10.17 -8.99 -22.87
C GLU A 224 9.64 -8.64 -21.48
N THR A 225 9.75 -7.39 -21.02
CA THR A 225 9.15 -6.93 -19.76
C THR A 225 7.64 -7.11 -19.74
N LEU A 226 6.95 -6.74 -20.82
CA LEU A 226 5.50 -6.91 -20.94
C LEU A 226 5.10 -8.39 -20.85
N LYS A 227 5.84 -9.24 -21.56
CA LYS A 227 5.63 -10.70 -21.54
C LYS A 227 5.89 -11.29 -20.15
N MET A 228 6.94 -10.85 -19.46
CA MET A 228 7.25 -11.32 -18.11
C MET A 228 6.23 -10.85 -17.08
N ALA A 229 5.64 -9.66 -17.24
CA ALA A 229 4.54 -9.19 -16.40
C ALA A 229 3.31 -10.11 -16.51
N GLY A 230 2.96 -10.52 -17.73
CA GLY A 230 1.90 -11.51 -17.95
C GLY A 230 2.24 -12.89 -17.38
N LYS A 231 3.48 -13.38 -17.58
CA LYS A 231 3.96 -14.65 -16.99
C LYS A 231 3.98 -14.63 -15.45
N ALA A 232 4.23 -13.47 -14.85
CA ALA A 232 4.18 -13.29 -13.41
C ALA A 232 2.74 -13.32 -12.85
N GLY A 233 1.72 -13.27 -13.71
CA GLY A 233 0.32 -13.36 -13.32
C GLY A 233 -0.30 -12.02 -12.90
N TYR A 234 0.33 -10.89 -13.23
CA TYR A 234 -0.36 -9.59 -13.15
C TYR A 234 -1.49 -9.54 -14.19
N LYS A 235 -2.52 -8.74 -13.93
CA LYS A 235 -3.61 -8.46 -14.86
C LYS A 235 -3.39 -7.19 -15.65
N MET A 236 -2.70 -6.23 -15.05
CA MET A 236 -2.40 -4.93 -15.65
C MET A 236 -1.03 -4.44 -15.21
N ALA A 237 -0.43 -3.57 -16.01
CA ALA A 237 0.73 -2.78 -15.61
C ALA A 237 0.66 -1.36 -16.16
N VAL A 238 1.22 -0.41 -15.41
CA VAL A 238 1.27 1.01 -15.76
C VAL A 238 2.68 1.49 -16.03
N THR A 239 2.78 2.45 -16.95
CA THR A 239 4.02 3.08 -17.40
C THR A 239 4.10 4.53 -16.91
N THR A 240 5.08 5.28 -17.40
CA THR A 240 5.14 6.74 -17.25
C THR A 240 4.74 7.47 -18.54
N GLU A 241 4.29 6.74 -19.56
CA GLU A 241 3.80 7.31 -20.82
C GLU A 241 2.58 8.19 -20.54
N PRO A 242 2.55 9.42 -21.09
CA PRO A 242 1.49 10.37 -20.78
C PRO A 242 0.16 9.95 -21.44
N GLY A 243 -0.92 10.07 -20.67
CA GLY A 243 -2.28 10.00 -21.22
C GLY A 243 -3.26 9.20 -20.37
N ALA A 244 -4.50 9.13 -20.87
CA ALA A 244 -5.52 8.23 -20.35
C ALA A 244 -5.15 6.77 -20.65
N ALA A 245 -5.46 5.89 -19.70
CA ALA A 245 -5.32 4.45 -19.89
C ALA A 245 -6.49 3.90 -20.73
N SER A 246 -6.18 3.05 -21.71
CA SER A 246 -7.13 2.30 -22.56
C SER A 246 -6.58 0.90 -22.80
N HIS A 247 -7.46 -0.10 -22.94
CA HIS A 247 -7.01 -1.46 -23.27
C HIS A 247 -6.33 -1.55 -24.64
N GLU A 248 -6.54 -0.57 -25.52
CA GLU A 248 -5.90 -0.47 -26.83
C GLU A 248 -4.38 -0.35 -26.75
N GLN A 249 -3.85 0.15 -25.62
CA GLN A 249 -2.40 0.20 -25.33
C GLN A 249 -1.82 -1.19 -25.01
N GLY A 250 -2.68 -2.17 -24.77
CA GLY A 250 -2.35 -3.41 -24.08
C GLY A 250 -2.37 -3.22 -22.56
N LEU A 251 -2.96 -4.18 -21.85
CA LEU A 251 -3.17 -4.07 -20.39
C LEU A 251 -1.87 -3.99 -19.58
N TYR A 252 -0.73 -4.36 -20.16
CA TYR A 252 0.58 -4.26 -19.52
C TYR A 252 1.34 -2.98 -19.86
N ALA A 253 0.76 -2.04 -20.60
CA ALA A 253 1.43 -0.80 -20.99
C ALA A 253 0.52 0.41 -20.81
N LEU A 254 -0.31 0.42 -19.76
CA LEU A 254 -1.30 1.47 -19.54
C LEU A 254 -0.63 2.80 -19.22
N HIS A 255 -1.08 3.85 -19.90
CA HIS A 255 -0.56 5.22 -19.71
C HIS A 255 -1.03 5.81 -18.37
N ARG A 256 -0.31 6.84 -17.91
CA ARG A 256 -0.66 7.60 -16.70
C ARG A 256 -0.62 9.10 -16.92
N VAL A 257 -1.38 9.80 -16.09
CA VAL A 257 -1.37 11.26 -15.98
C VAL A 257 -0.43 11.65 -14.85
N ARG A 258 0.76 12.14 -15.19
CA ARG A 258 1.73 12.67 -14.21
C ARG A 258 1.15 13.90 -13.50
N ILE A 259 1.17 13.89 -12.18
CA ILE A 259 0.85 15.09 -11.38
C ILE A 259 2.14 15.68 -10.84
N SER A 260 2.48 16.88 -11.31
CA SER A 260 3.64 17.65 -10.88
C SER A 260 3.23 18.74 -9.88
N PRO A 261 4.13 19.19 -9.00
CA PRO A 261 3.86 20.30 -8.10
C PRO A 261 3.61 21.61 -8.85
N GLY A 262 2.97 22.57 -8.18
CA GLY A 262 2.64 23.88 -8.74
C GLY A 262 1.32 23.90 -9.51
N MET A 263 0.50 22.85 -9.40
CA MET A 263 -0.76 22.74 -10.10
C MET A 263 -1.90 23.28 -9.21
N SER A 264 -2.60 24.32 -9.66
CA SER A 264 -3.82 24.78 -8.97
C SER A 264 -4.94 23.73 -9.13
N PRO A 265 -5.97 23.72 -8.26
CA PRO A 265 -7.12 22.84 -8.42
C PRO A 265 -7.78 22.93 -9.81
N GLU A 266 -7.84 24.12 -10.41
CA GLU A 266 -8.41 24.35 -11.74
C GLU A 266 -7.52 23.81 -12.85
N ALA A 267 -6.20 24.00 -12.73
CA ALA A 267 -5.23 23.43 -13.66
C ALA A 267 -5.27 21.90 -13.61
N PHE A 268 -5.33 21.33 -12.40
CA PHE A 268 -5.54 19.91 -12.17
C PHE A 268 -6.82 19.44 -12.83
N GLY A 269 -7.95 20.12 -12.59
CA GLY A 269 -9.23 19.79 -13.21
C GLY A 269 -9.18 19.75 -14.74
N ARG A 270 -8.54 20.74 -15.38
CA ARG A 270 -8.35 20.75 -16.84
C ARG A 270 -7.52 19.55 -17.31
N THR A 271 -6.45 19.20 -16.59
CA THR A 271 -5.64 18.01 -16.89
C THR A 271 -6.47 16.73 -16.80
N ILE A 272 -7.35 16.58 -15.80
CA ILE A 272 -8.19 15.39 -15.66
C ILE A 272 -9.24 15.32 -16.78
N GLU A 273 -9.94 16.42 -17.07
CA GLU A 273 -11.00 16.44 -18.08
C GLU A 273 -10.44 16.25 -19.50
N HIS A 274 -9.20 16.68 -19.77
CA HIS A 274 -8.52 16.39 -21.03
C HIS A 274 -8.18 14.89 -21.23
N ASN A 275 -8.07 14.12 -20.14
CA ASN A 275 -7.66 12.71 -20.15
C ASN A 275 -8.82 11.73 -19.89
N ARG A 276 -10.07 12.10 -20.19
CA ARG A 276 -11.26 11.23 -20.06
C ARG A 276 -11.65 10.53 -21.35
#